data_AF-A0A538M7Y9-F1
#
_entry.id   AF-A0A538M7Y9-F1
#
_cell.length_a   1.000
_cell.length_b   1.000
_cell.length_c   1.000
_cell.angle_alpha   90.00
_cell.angle_beta   90.00
_cell.angle_gamma   90.00
#
_symmetry.space_group_name_H-M   'P 1'
#
loop_
_entity.id
_entity.type
_entity.pdbx_description
1 polymer ?
#
loop_
_entity_poly.entity_id
_entity_poly.type
_entity_poly.pdbx_seq_one_letter_code
_entity_poly.pdbx_strand_id
1 'polypeptide(L)'
;TADLLGAWALGARNVFCLSGDPAHVGDHPDAAVVGDLTVGEVIGLARRMRDDGTTLANTELADPPRYLIGVADVPFAEPYDPSRLESKLDAGADFVTTQIVYDAERLAGWAEAMRPRGLFERAKVIIGVTPLRNAKQARFMDEKLPGVRVPSPTIAALEAAGEDAGAVGMDLTVQLVEAIRTIPDIAGIHVMAMGHDAVTRDLVERTGLFPRPTV
;
A
#
# COMPACT_ATOMS: atom_id res chain seq x y z
N THR A 1 12.85 -4.80 -17.95
CA THR A 1 14.30 -4.82 -17.62
C THR A 1 14.94 -3.44 -17.68
N ALA A 2 14.83 -2.71 -18.79
CA ALA A 2 15.45 -1.39 -18.94
C ALA A 2 15.02 -0.42 -17.82
N ASP A 3 13.72 -0.33 -17.50
CA ASP A 3 13.22 0.55 -16.44
C ASP A 3 13.79 0.20 -15.06
N LEU A 4 13.88 -1.09 -14.73
CA LEU A 4 14.46 -1.56 -13.47
C LEU A 4 15.96 -1.25 -13.37
N LEU A 5 16.73 -1.37 -14.45
CA LEU A 5 18.14 -0.98 -14.45
C LEU A 5 18.31 0.54 -14.40
N GLY A 6 17.49 1.27 -15.15
CA GLY A 6 17.49 2.74 -15.17
C GLY A 6 17.17 3.33 -13.80
N ALA A 7 16.11 2.85 -13.14
CA ALA A 7 15.75 3.28 -11.80
C ALA A 7 16.87 2.99 -10.78
N TRP A 8 17.53 1.83 -10.88
CA TRP A 8 18.64 1.47 -10.00
C TRP A 8 19.83 2.42 -10.16
N ALA A 9 20.18 2.71 -11.41
CA ALA A 9 21.24 3.65 -11.76
C ALA A 9 20.92 5.08 -11.26
N LEU A 10 19.65 5.48 -11.24
CA LEU A 10 19.17 6.75 -10.68
C LEU A 10 19.11 6.77 -9.14
N GLY A 11 19.48 5.67 -8.47
CA GLY A 11 19.55 5.61 -7.01
C GLY A 11 18.34 4.96 -6.34
N ALA A 12 17.36 4.45 -7.09
CA ALA A 12 16.25 3.70 -6.50
C ALA A 12 16.77 2.41 -5.83
N ARG A 13 16.30 2.14 -4.62
CA ARG A 13 16.64 0.94 -3.83
C ARG A 13 15.44 0.09 -3.47
N ASN A 14 14.24 0.62 -3.72
CA ASN A 14 12.98 -0.08 -3.54
C ASN A 14 12.21 0.01 -4.85
N VAL A 15 11.48 -1.04 -5.20
CA VAL A 15 10.56 -1.05 -6.34
C VAL A 15 9.20 -1.50 -5.85
N PHE A 16 8.15 -0.82 -6.29
CA PHE A 16 6.77 -1.15 -5.92
C PHE A 16 6.02 -1.63 -7.15
N CYS A 17 5.75 -2.94 -7.22
CA CYS A 17 5.21 -3.61 -8.40
C CYS A 17 3.68 -3.59 -8.37
N LEU A 18 3.08 -3.00 -9.41
CA LEU A 18 1.65 -2.83 -9.58
C LEU A 18 1.22 -3.31 -10.97
N SER A 19 -0.03 -3.78 -11.08
CA SER A 19 -0.67 -4.01 -12.40
C SER A 19 -0.99 -2.69 -13.12
N GLY A 20 -1.11 -1.59 -12.36
CA GLY A 20 -1.58 -0.31 -12.87
C GLY A 20 -3.10 -0.25 -13.01
N ASP A 21 -3.60 0.96 -13.26
CA ASP A 21 -5.00 1.19 -13.61
C ASP A 21 -5.22 0.98 -15.11
N PRO A 22 -6.43 0.58 -15.54
CA PRO A 22 -6.73 0.46 -16.96
C PRO A 22 -6.52 1.78 -17.71
N ALA A 23 -5.87 1.73 -18.88
CA ALA A 23 -5.51 2.94 -19.65
C ALA A 23 -6.70 3.87 -19.96
N HIS A 24 -7.90 3.32 -20.15
CA HIS A 24 -9.13 4.11 -20.42
C HIS A 24 -9.55 5.02 -19.26
N VAL A 25 -9.01 4.80 -18.05
CA VAL A 25 -9.25 5.63 -16.86
C VAL A 25 -8.27 6.81 -16.79
N GLY A 26 -7.18 6.77 -17.56
CA GLY A 26 -6.15 7.81 -17.56
C GLY A 26 -6.38 8.92 -18.57
N ASP A 27 -5.41 9.84 -18.65
CA ASP A 27 -5.47 11.05 -19.50
C ASP A 27 -5.40 10.78 -21.00
N HIS A 28 -5.05 9.54 -21.39
CA HIS A 28 -4.93 9.11 -22.77
C HIS A 28 -5.71 7.79 -22.95
N PRO A 29 -7.05 7.86 -22.98
CA PRO A 29 -7.89 6.66 -22.99
C PRO A 29 -7.74 5.81 -24.26
N ASP A 30 -7.27 6.41 -25.35
CA ASP A 30 -7.02 5.76 -26.64
C ASP A 30 -5.60 5.17 -26.76
N ALA A 31 -4.78 5.26 -25.71
CA ALA A 31 -3.43 4.70 -25.73
C ALA A 31 -3.48 3.16 -25.81
N ALA A 32 -2.60 2.59 -26.63
CA ALA A 32 -2.45 1.15 -26.71
C ALA A 32 -1.88 0.60 -25.38
N VAL A 33 -2.54 -0.40 -24.82
CA VAL A 33 -2.07 -1.11 -23.62
C VAL A 33 -0.97 -2.09 -24.02
N VAL A 34 0.24 -1.89 -23.49
CA VAL A 34 1.35 -2.84 -23.62
C VAL A 34 1.38 -3.72 -22.38
N GLY A 35 1.03 -4.99 -22.54
CA GLY A 35 0.87 -5.97 -21.45
C GLY A 35 1.92 -7.09 -21.50
N ASP A 36 3.19 -6.74 -21.69
CA ASP A 36 4.26 -7.72 -21.90
C ASP A 36 4.56 -8.60 -20.68
N LEU A 37 4.31 -8.07 -19.47
CA LEU A 37 4.53 -8.76 -18.20
C LEU A 37 3.36 -8.51 -17.25
N THR A 38 2.88 -9.58 -16.63
CA THR A 38 2.00 -9.52 -15.47
C THR A 38 2.76 -8.99 -14.24
N VAL A 39 2.04 -8.49 -13.23
CA VAL A 39 2.66 -8.04 -11.97
C VAL A 39 3.51 -9.13 -11.31
N GLY A 40 3.09 -10.40 -11.39
CA GLY A 40 3.86 -11.54 -10.89
C GLY A 40 5.19 -11.71 -11.62
N GLU A 41 5.21 -11.55 -12.95
CA GLU A 41 6.42 -11.62 -13.75
C GLU A 41 7.35 -10.43 -13.52
N VAL A 42 6.80 -9.23 -13.25
CA VAL A 42 7.61 -8.07 -12.86
C VAL A 42 8.29 -8.29 -11.50
N ILE A 43 7.57 -8.84 -10.52
CA ILE A 43 8.14 -9.21 -9.22
C ILE A 43 9.25 -10.26 -9.42
N GLY A 44 8.95 -11.32 -10.17
CA GLY A 44 9.91 -12.39 -10.45
C GLY A 44 11.15 -11.88 -11.20
N LEU A 45 10.99 -10.93 -12.13
CA LEU A 45 12.11 -10.29 -12.82
C LEU A 45 12.95 -9.45 -11.86
N ALA A 46 12.34 -8.62 -11.02
CA ALA A 46 13.07 -7.82 -10.03
C ALA A 46 13.85 -8.73 -9.07
N ARG A 47 13.22 -9.82 -8.61
CA ARG A 47 13.86 -10.84 -7.77
C ARG A 47 15.02 -11.52 -8.49
N ARG A 48 14.81 -11.99 -9.73
CA ARG A 48 15.84 -12.65 -10.54
C ARG A 48 17.05 -11.75 -10.76
N MET A 49 16.83 -10.48 -11.09
CA MET A 49 17.91 -9.52 -11.27
C MET A 49 18.70 -9.31 -9.97
N ARG A 50 18.03 -9.34 -8.82
CA ARG A 50 18.64 -9.18 -7.50
C ARG A 50 19.40 -10.42 -7.01
N ASP A 51 18.75 -11.57 -7.07
CA ASP A 51 19.20 -12.81 -6.42
C ASP A 51 20.12 -13.61 -7.36
N ASP A 52 19.75 -13.71 -8.64
CA ASP A 52 20.48 -14.51 -9.63
C ASP A 52 21.45 -13.66 -10.46
N GLY A 53 21.33 -12.33 -10.42
CA GLY A 53 22.17 -11.42 -11.20
C GLY A 53 21.96 -11.53 -12.71
N THR A 54 20.76 -11.93 -13.17
CA THR A 54 20.48 -12.14 -14.60
C THR A 54 19.17 -11.49 -15.08
N THR A 55 19.07 -11.27 -16.40
CA THR A 55 17.82 -10.83 -17.05
C THR A 55 16.91 -12.02 -17.41
N LEU A 56 15.72 -11.75 -17.96
CA LEU A 56 14.84 -12.79 -18.54
C LEU A 56 15.53 -13.58 -19.66
N ALA A 57 16.45 -12.96 -20.40
CA ALA A 57 17.21 -13.61 -21.46
C ALA A 57 18.46 -14.35 -20.94
N ASN A 58 18.58 -14.54 -19.62
CA ASN A 58 19.74 -15.14 -18.95
C ASN A 58 21.06 -14.37 -19.18
N THR A 59 20.98 -13.09 -19.53
CA THR A 59 22.17 -12.23 -19.62
C THR A 59 22.63 -11.88 -18.21
N GLU A 60 23.91 -12.13 -17.90
CA GLU A 60 24.53 -11.74 -16.64
C GLU A 60 24.60 -10.21 -16.50
N LEU A 61 24.33 -9.72 -15.29
CA LEU A 61 24.44 -8.32 -14.90
C LEU A 61 25.75 -8.11 -14.16
N ALA A 62 26.60 -7.20 -14.66
CA ALA A 62 27.87 -6.89 -14.02
C ALA A 62 27.69 -6.25 -12.62
N ASP A 63 26.64 -5.45 -12.43
CA ASP A 63 26.22 -4.90 -11.13
C ASP A 63 24.71 -5.15 -10.91
N PRO A 64 24.35 -6.29 -10.31
CA PRO A 64 22.96 -6.63 -10.01
C PRO A 64 22.26 -5.63 -9.08
N PRO A 65 21.02 -5.18 -9.37
CA PRO A 65 20.30 -4.29 -8.48
C PRO A 65 19.87 -5.01 -7.20
N ARG A 66 19.97 -4.32 -6.05
CA ARG A 66 19.57 -4.86 -4.74
C ARG A 66 18.26 -4.24 -4.26
N TYR A 67 17.18 -4.51 -4.99
CA TYR A 67 15.87 -3.98 -4.68
C TYR A 67 15.24 -4.61 -3.43
N LEU A 68 14.61 -3.79 -2.61
CA LEU A 68 13.49 -4.22 -1.77
C LEU A 68 12.22 -4.16 -2.62
N ILE A 69 11.54 -5.30 -2.78
CA ILE A 69 10.44 -5.49 -3.72
C ILE A 69 9.11 -5.41 -2.98
N GLY A 70 8.30 -4.44 -3.33
CA GLY A 70 7.01 -4.16 -2.71
C GLY A 70 5.84 -4.50 -3.60
N VAL A 71 4.71 -4.84 -2.98
CA VAL A 71 3.45 -5.08 -3.69
C VAL A 71 2.26 -4.46 -2.95
N ALA A 72 1.19 -4.19 -3.69
CA ALA A 72 -0.08 -3.79 -3.09
C ALA A 72 -0.93 -4.99 -2.69
N ASP A 73 -1.70 -4.84 -1.63
CA ASP A 73 -2.85 -5.70 -1.31
C ASP A 73 -4.09 -4.87 -0.95
N VAL A 74 -5.28 -5.47 -1.11
CA VAL A 74 -6.57 -4.84 -0.80
C VAL A 74 -7.33 -5.75 0.15
N PRO A 75 -7.03 -5.72 1.47
CA PRO A 75 -7.56 -6.67 2.45
C PRO A 75 -9.09 -6.80 2.49
N PHE A 76 -9.79 -5.71 2.14
CA PHE A 76 -11.25 -5.60 2.24
C PHE A 76 -11.96 -5.59 0.89
N ALA A 77 -11.27 -6.04 -0.17
CA ALA A 77 -11.94 -6.36 -1.42
C ALA A 77 -13.06 -7.39 -1.18
N GLU A 78 -14.15 -7.28 -1.92
CA GLU A 78 -15.28 -8.21 -1.84
C GLU A 78 -15.55 -8.79 -3.24
N PRO A 79 -15.24 -10.09 -3.48
CA PRO A 79 -14.56 -11.03 -2.57
C PRO A 79 -13.06 -10.75 -2.40
N TYR A 80 -12.52 -11.03 -1.20
CA TYR A 80 -11.07 -11.06 -0.95
C TYR A 80 -10.53 -12.47 -1.22
N ASP A 81 -9.46 -12.54 -2.02
CA ASP A 81 -8.80 -13.79 -2.37
C ASP A 81 -7.33 -13.75 -1.92
N PRO A 82 -6.97 -14.44 -0.82
CA PRO A 82 -5.60 -14.43 -0.30
C PRO A 82 -4.59 -15.07 -1.24
N SER A 83 -5.02 -15.93 -2.18
CA SER A 83 -4.12 -16.60 -3.13
C SER A 83 -3.42 -15.61 -4.06
N ARG A 84 -4.03 -14.44 -4.30
CA ARG A 84 -3.42 -13.35 -5.07
C ARG A 84 -2.24 -12.73 -4.35
N LEU A 85 -2.34 -12.55 -3.03
CA LEU A 85 -1.23 -12.07 -2.23
C LEU A 85 -0.16 -13.16 -2.10
N GLU A 86 -0.55 -14.40 -1.84
CA GLU A 86 0.37 -15.55 -1.78
C GLU A 86 1.19 -15.68 -3.07
N SER A 87 0.55 -15.58 -4.23
CA SER A 87 1.24 -15.63 -5.54
C SER A 87 2.29 -14.50 -5.70
N LYS A 88 2.02 -13.30 -5.19
CA LYS A 88 2.98 -12.19 -5.19
C LYS A 88 4.16 -12.44 -4.25
N LEU A 89 3.88 -13.01 -3.07
CA LEU A 89 4.92 -13.42 -2.14
C LEU A 89 5.78 -14.55 -2.75
N ASP A 90 5.16 -15.50 -3.47
CA ASP A 90 5.86 -16.61 -4.11
C ASP A 90 6.81 -16.11 -5.20
N ALA A 91 6.40 -15.07 -5.93
CA ALA A 91 7.23 -14.38 -6.91
C ALA A 91 8.42 -13.63 -6.28
N GLY A 92 8.39 -13.34 -4.97
CA GLY A 92 9.53 -12.74 -4.23
C GLY A 92 9.31 -11.34 -3.69
N ALA A 93 8.08 -10.95 -3.37
CA ALA A 93 7.83 -9.69 -2.67
C ALA A 93 8.37 -9.72 -1.23
N ASP A 94 9.04 -8.64 -0.81
CA ASP A 94 9.62 -8.46 0.54
C ASP A 94 8.78 -7.56 1.44
N PHE A 95 7.90 -6.72 0.87
CA PHE A 95 6.94 -5.93 1.63
C PHE A 95 5.61 -5.78 0.92
N VAL A 96 4.57 -5.56 1.71
CA VAL A 96 3.20 -5.36 1.26
C VAL A 96 2.73 -4.03 1.80
N THR A 97 2.18 -3.18 0.94
CA THR A 97 1.40 -2.03 1.39
C THR A 97 -0.08 -2.29 1.14
N THR A 98 -0.92 -2.15 2.14
CA THR A 98 -2.36 -2.25 1.91
C THR A 98 -2.88 -0.98 1.23
N GLN A 99 -4.04 -1.11 0.57
CA GLN A 99 -4.88 0.04 0.28
C GLN A 99 -5.41 0.67 1.59
N ILE A 100 -6.03 1.85 1.50
CA ILE A 100 -6.53 2.61 2.65
C ILE A 100 -7.46 1.75 3.52
N VAL A 101 -7.15 1.68 4.81
CA VAL A 101 -7.94 1.02 5.85
C VAL A 101 -8.57 2.09 6.75
N TYR A 102 -9.83 1.90 7.15
CA TYR A 102 -10.51 2.73 8.16
C TYR A 102 -11.09 1.91 9.32
N ASP A 103 -10.84 0.60 9.34
CA ASP A 103 -11.39 -0.35 10.29
C ASP A 103 -10.27 -1.25 10.83
N ALA A 104 -9.78 -0.93 12.03
CA ALA A 104 -8.70 -1.67 12.67
C ALA A 104 -9.13 -3.07 13.14
N GLU A 105 -10.41 -3.27 13.46
CA GLU A 105 -10.91 -4.57 13.91
C GLU A 105 -10.96 -5.55 12.73
N ARG A 106 -11.52 -5.10 11.59
CA ARG A 106 -11.50 -5.89 10.34
C ARG A 106 -10.07 -6.16 9.88
N LEU A 107 -9.15 -5.20 10.06
CA LEU A 107 -7.75 -5.39 9.74
C LEU A 107 -7.09 -6.44 10.65
N ALA A 108 -7.38 -6.43 11.95
CA ALA A 108 -6.89 -7.44 12.88
C ALA A 108 -7.39 -8.84 12.47
N GLY A 109 -8.66 -8.96 12.07
CA GLY A 109 -9.21 -10.22 11.53
C GLY A 109 -8.50 -10.69 10.25
N TRP A 110 -8.18 -9.77 9.34
CA TRP A 110 -7.37 -10.09 8.15
C TRP A 110 -5.96 -10.54 8.52
N ALA A 111 -5.29 -9.86 9.45
CA ALA A 111 -3.96 -10.23 9.91
C ALA A 111 -3.94 -11.64 10.50
N GLU A 112 -4.90 -11.97 11.37
CA GLU A 112 -5.03 -13.31 11.94
C GLU A 112 -5.29 -14.38 10.88
N ALA A 113 -6.08 -14.07 9.83
CA ALA A 113 -6.30 -14.98 8.72
C ALA A 113 -5.06 -15.18 7.82
N MET A 114 -4.19 -14.17 7.71
CA MET A 114 -2.97 -14.21 6.91
C MET A 114 -1.76 -14.80 7.64
N ARG A 115 -1.78 -14.81 8.98
CA ARG A 115 -0.72 -15.38 9.81
C ARG A 115 -0.40 -16.85 9.51
N PRO A 116 -1.36 -17.79 9.51
CA PRO A 116 -1.07 -19.19 9.17
C PRO A 116 -0.67 -19.40 7.70
N ARG A 117 -0.83 -18.38 6.85
CA ARG A 117 -0.40 -18.38 5.42
C ARG A 117 1.04 -17.90 5.24
N GLY A 118 1.73 -17.55 6.32
CA GLY A 118 3.14 -17.17 6.29
C GLY A 118 3.40 -15.73 5.84
N LEU A 119 2.39 -14.85 5.82
CA LEU A 119 2.55 -13.48 5.32
C LEU A 119 3.66 -12.72 6.06
N PHE A 120 3.64 -12.76 7.39
CA PHE A 120 4.50 -11.92 8.24
C PHE A 120 5.95 -12.42 8.33
N GLU A 121 6.17 -13.70 8.05
CA GLU A 121 7.48 -14.33 7.94
C GLU A 121 8.16 -14.00 6.60
N ARG A 122 7.35 -13.77 5.57
CA ARG A 122 7.81 -13.58 4.19
C ARG A 122 7.95 -12.11 3.80
N ALA A 123 7.13 -11.23 4.36
CA ALA A 123 7.10 -9.83 3.99
C ALA A 123 6.79 -8.90 5.17
N LYS A 124 7.31 -7.67 5.09
CA LYS A 124 6.89 -6.58 5.99
C LYS A 124 5.55 -6.02 5.54
N VAL A 125 4.58 -5.96 6.44
CA VAL A 125 3.24 -5.43 6.14
C VAL A 125 3.13 -3.99 6.62
N ILE A 126 2.79 -3.09 5.71
CA ILE A 126 2.65 -1.64 5.94
C ILE A 126 1.21 -1.25 5.63
N ILE A 127 0.52 -0.61 6.57
CA ILE A 127 -0.90 -0.33 6.45
C ILE A 127 -1.14 1.06 5.88
N GLY A 128 -1.91 1.13 4.80
CA GLY A 128 -2.34 2.38 4.18
C GLY A 128 -3.36 3.12 5.02
N VAL A 129 -3.11 4.40 5.31
CA VAL A 129 -4.06 5.30 5.99
C VAL A 129 -4.08 6.67 5.30
N THR A 130 -5.20 7.37 5.41
CA THR A 130 -5.31 8.77 4.95
C THR A 130 -6.32 9.53 5.80
N PRO A 131 -6.02 10.77 6.23
CA PRO A 131 -6.97 11.57 6.99
C PRO A 131 -8.24 11.93 6.23
N LEU A 132 -9.39 11.75 6.87
CA LEU A 132 -10.69 12.20 6.37
C LEU A 132 -10.87 13.70 6.65
N ARG A 133 -11.36 14.44 5.66
CA ARG A 133 -11.58 15.90 5.78
C ARG A 133 -13.02 16.27 6.04
N ASN A 134 -13.95 15.44 5.58
CA ASN A 134 -15.39 15.63 5.74
C ASN A 134 -16.15 14.37 5.32
N ALA A 135 -17.44 14.34 5.66
CA ALA A 135 -18.33 13.24 5.33
C ALA A 135 -18.48 12.99 3.83
N LYS A 136 -18.45 14.04 2.99
CA LYS A 136 -18.53 13.89 1.53
C LYS A 136 -17.36 13.10 0.98
N GLN A 137 -16.14 13.41 1.43
CA GLN A 137 -14.94 12.65 1.06
C GLN A 137 -15.05 11.21 1.59
N ALA A 138 -15.46 11.02 2.84
CA ALA A 138 -15.60 9.69 3.44
C ALA A 138 -16.56 8.79 2.65
N ARG A 139 -17.75 9.30 2.30
CA ARG A 139 -18.72 8.57 1.45
C ARG A 139 -18.16 8.28 0.06
N PHE A 140 -17.47 9.24 -0.56
CA PHE A 140 -16.82 9.01 -1.85
C PHE A 140 -15.79 7.88 -1.76
N MET A 141 -15.01 7.83 -0.67
CA MET A 141 -14.02 6.77 -0.47
C MET A 141 -14.66 5.40 -0.26
N ASP A 142 -15.74 5.31 0.52
CA ASP A 142 -16.48 4.06 0.72
C ASP A 142 -17.17 3.56 -0.57
N GLU A 143 -17.70 4.48 -1.39
CA GLU A 143 -18.50 4.13 -2.56
C GLU A 143 -17.67 3.95 -3.86
N LYS A 144 -16.56 4.69 -4.00
CA LYS A 144 -15.86 4.85 -5.28
C LYS A 144 -14.46 4.27 -5.31
N LEU A 145 -13.81 4.09 -4.16
CA LEU A 145 -12.47 3.50 -4.13
C LEU A 145 -12.60 1.97 -3.93
N PRO A 146 -12.19 1.15 -4.91
CA PRO A 146 -12.32 -0.30 -4.81
C PRO A 146 -11.62 -0.86 -3.56
N GLY A 147 -12.39 -1.56 -2.73
CA GLY A 147 -11.91 -2.22 -1.51
C GLY A 147 -11.53 -1.29 -0.36
N VAL A 148 -11.83 0.01 -0.46
CA VAL A 148 -11.83 0.93 0.69
C VAL A 148 -13.23 0.92 1.29
N ARG A 149 -13.32 0.70 2.60
CA ARG A 149 -14.59 0.74 3.33
C ARG A 149 -14.46 1.68 4.51
N VAL A 150 -15.38 2.63 4.63
CA VAL A 150 -15.42 3.58 5.74
C VAL A 150 -16.55 3.20 6.68
N PRO A 151 -16.28 2.93 7.98
CA PRO A 151 -17.32 2.59 8.92
C PRO A 151 -18.41 3.67 9.01
N SER A 152 -19.69 3.27 9.02
CA SER A 152 -20.81 4.21 9.15
C SER A 152 -20.70 5.15 10.38
N PRO A 153 -20.20 4.71 11.56
CA PRO A 153 -19.96 5.60 12.69
C PRO A 153 -18.96 6.73 12.38
N THR A 154 -17.93 6.44 11.58
CA THR A 154 -16.94 7.43 11.13
C THR A 154 -17.60 8.48 10.25
N ILE A 155 -18.43 8.07 9.30
CA ILE A 155 -19.17 9.00 8.43
C ILE A 155 -20.13 9.86 9.26
N ALA A 156 -20.89 9.24 10.17
CA ALA A 156 -21.83 9.95 11.05
C ALA A 156 -21.14 10.97 11.96
N ALA A 157 -19.96 10.65 12.50
CA ALA A 157 -19.16 11.56 13.31
C ALA A 157 -18.71 12.79 12.50
N LEU A 158 -18.28 12.59 11.25
CA LEU A 158 -17.90 13.69 10.35
C LEU A 158 -19.09 14.56 9.95
N GLU A 159 -20.29 14.00 9.81
CA GLU A 159 -21.52 14.76 9.54
C GLU A 159 -21.93 15.62 10.72
N ALA A 160 -21.90 15.03 11.92
CA ALA A 160 -22.22 15.73 13.16
C ALA A 160 -21.24 16.88 13.47
N ALA A 161 -19.98 16.74 13.04
CA ALA A 161 -18.94 17.73 13.27
C ALA A 161 -19.09 19.02 12.43
N GLY A 162 -19.82 19.00 11.31
CA GLY A 162 -20.04 20.18 10.48
C GLY A 162 -18.73 20.84 10.02
N GLU A 163 -18.49 22.09 10.44
CA GLU A 163 -17.28 22.85 10.09
C GLU A 163 -15.99 22.25 10.70
N ASP A 164 -16.11 21.53 11.82
CA ASP A 164 -14.98 20.88 12.52
C ASP A 164 -14.64 19.49 11.96
N ALA A 165 -15.29 19.05 10.88
CA ALA A 165 -15.12 17.70 10.34
C ALA A 165 -13.68 17.34 9.98
N GLY A 166 -12.85 18.32 9.59
CA GLY A 166 -11.42 18.09 9.33
C GLY A 166 -10.64 17.74 10.60
N ALA A 167 -10.92 18.40 11.72
CA ALA A 167 -10.30 18.10 13.00
C ALA A 167 -10.75 16.74 13.53
N VAL A 168 -12.06 16.46 13.48
CA VAL A 168 -12.62 15.16 13.87
C VAL A 168 -12.06 14.03 13.01
N GLY A 169 -11.94 14.23 11.70
CA GLY A 169 -11.35 13.23 10.80
C GLY A 169 -9.86 12.99 11.05
N MET A 170 -9.10 14.01 11.44
CA MET A 170 -7.73 13.83 11.92
C MET A 170 -7.70 13.02 13.22
N ASP A 171 -8.53 13.36 14.21
CA ASP A 171 -8.60 12.66 15.50
C ASP A 171 -8.94 11.17 15.32
N LEU A 172 -9.91 10.87 14.45
CA LEU A 172 -10.29 9.50 14.10
C LEU A 172 -9.14 8.75 13.41
N THR A 173 -8.36 9.45 12.58
CA THR A 173 -7.20 8.84 11.91
C THR A 173 -6.04 8.58 12.87
N VAL A 174 -5.82 9.45 13.86
CA VAL A 174 -4.85 9.21 14.95
C VAL A 174 -5.25 7.98 15.75
N GLN A 175 -6.53 7.89 16.17
CA GLN A 175 -7.05 6.72 16.88
C GLN A 175 -6.90 5.43 16.07
N LEU A 176 -7.18 5.50 14.76
CA LEU A 176 -6.97 4.38 13.84
C LEU A 176 -5.50 3.95 13.80
N VAL A 177 -4.56 4.88 13.65
CA VAL A 177 -3.13 4.58 13.65
C VAL A 177 -2.69 3.95 14.97
N GLU A 178 -3.16 4.47 16.10
CA GLU A 178 -2.89 3.90 17.43
C GLU A 178 -3.42 2.47 17.55
N ALA A 179 -4.64 2.23 17.08
CA ALA A 179 -5.23 0.89 17.06
C ALA A 179 -4.42 -0.07 16.15
N ILE A 180 -4.05 0.36 14.94
CA ILE A 180 -3.25 -0.46 14.00
C ILE A 180 -1.90 -0.84 14.62
N ARG A 181 -1.26 0.07 15.37
CA ARG A 181 0.01 -0.20 16.05
C ARG A 181 -0.07 -1.28 17.14
N THR A 182 -1.27 -1.60 17.62
CA THR A 182 -1.48 -2.71 18.57
C THR A 182 -1.57 -4.08 17.88
N ILE A 183 -1.74 -4.12 16.57
CA ILE A 183 -1.84 -5.36 15.80
C ILE A 183 -0.42 -5.94 15.63
N PRO A 184 -0.16 -7.19 16.08
CA PRO A 184 1.15 -7.81 15.94
C PRO A 184 1.61 -7.91 14.49
N ASP A 185 2.93 -7.79 14.29
CA ASP A 185 3.64 -7.96 13.01
C ASP A 185 3.34 -6.94 11.90
N ILE A 186 2.52 -5.93 12.18
CA ILE A 186 2.43 -4.74 11.35
C ILE A 186 3.75 -3.95 11.47
N ALA A 187 4.46 -3.82 10.35
CA ALA A 187 5.79 -3.21 10.28
C ALA A 187 5.76 -1.69 10.16
N GLY A 188 4.63 -1.09 9.77
CA GLY A 188 4.53 0.36 9.67
C GLY A 188 3.20 0.86 9.10
N ILE A 189 3.16 2.17 8.92
CA ILE A 189 2.02 2.92 8.37
C ILE A 189 2.47 3.65 7.10
N HIS A 190 1.70 3.49 6.03
CA HIS A 190 1.84 4.24 4.78
C HIS A 190 0.80 5.36 4.77
N VAL A 191 1.23 6.59 5.03
CA VAL A 191 0.35 7.77 5.02
C VAL A 191 0.20 8.30 3.60
N MET A 192 -1.01 8.22 3.06
CA MET A 192 -1.34 8.75 1.73
C MET A 192 -1.86 10.18 1.85
N ALA A 193 -1.09 11.14 1.35
CA ALA A 193 -1.35 12.57 1.51
C ALA A 193 -2.52 13.10 0.67
N MET A 194 -2.85 12.46 -0.46
CA MET A 194 -3.92 12.88 -1.39
C MET A 194 -3.85 14.38 -1.77
N GLY A 195 -2.63 14.93 -1.92
CA GLY A 195 -2.38 16.33 -2.25
C GLY A 195 -2.38 17.30 -1.05
N HIS A 196 -2.37 16.79 0.19
CA HIS A 196 -2.44 17.59 1.41
C HIS A 196 -1.25 17.32 2.36
N ASP A 197 -0.06 17.80 1.99
CA ASP A 197 1.19 17.53 2.71
C ASP A 197 1.19 18.03 4.16
N ALA A 198 0.57 19.19 4.42
CA ALA A 198 0.46 19.75 5.77
C ALA A 198 -0.33 18.83 6.72
N VAL A 199 -1.39 18.20 6.20
CA VAL A 199 -2.23 17.24 6.94
C VAL A 199 -1.44 15.96 7.26
N THR A 200 -0.59 15.53 6.31
CA THR A 200 0.29 14.37 6.53
C THR A 200 1.31 14.63 7.64
N ARG A 201 1.92 15.83 7.67
CA ARG A 201 2.85 16.22 8.74
C ARG A 201 2.16 16.18 10.11
N ASP A 202 0.99 16.79 10.24
CA ASP A 202 0.23 16.83 11.49
C ASP A 202 -0.08 15.41 11.99
N LEU A 203 -0.55 14.50 11.11
CA LEU A 203 -0.80 13.11 11.49
C LEU A 203 0.47 12.44 12.04
N VAL A 204 1.61 12.57 11.35
CA VAL A 204 2.86 11.90 11.74
C VAL A 204 3.39 12.46 13.07
N GLU A 205 3.26 13.77 13.31
CA GLU A 205 3.62 14.40 14.58
C GLU A 205 2.71 13.94 15.73
N ARG A 206 1.39 13.95 15.52
CA ARG A 206 0.39 13.52 16.52
C ARG A 206 0.47 12.04 16.88
N THR A 207 0.92 11.19 15.96
CA THR A 207 1.06 9.74 16.17
C THR A 207 2.45 9.34 16.70
N GLY A 208 3.35 10.30 16.91
CA GLY A 208 4.71 10.05 17.39
C GLY A 208 5.58 9.28 16.39
N LEU A 209 5.23 9.33 15.10
CA LEU A 209 6.02 8.75 14.01
C LEU A 209 7.14 9.71 13.52
N PHE A 210 7.15 10.94 14.05
CA PHE A 210 8.22 11.91 13.90
C PHE A 210 8.90 12.19 15.25
N PRO A 211 10.24 12.39 15.32
CA PRO A 211 11.21 12.31 14.22
C PRO A 211 11.46 10.86 13.78
N ARG A 212 12.05 10.70 12.59
CA ARG A 212 12.48 9.38 12.11
C ARG A 212 13.42 8.75 13.15
N PRO A 213 13.23 7.47 13.52
CA PRO A 213 14.16 6.76 14.39
C PRO A 213 15.57 6.79 13.82
N THR A 214 16.58 6.92 14.69
CA THR A 214 17.97 6.70 14.30
C THR A 214 18.19 5.19 14.16
N VAL A 215 18.36 4.74 12.92
CA VAL A 215 18.64 3.34 12.54
C VAL A 215 20.10 3.18 12.16
#